data_AF-A0A1B6HG93-F1
#
_entry.id   AF-A0A1B6HG93-F1
#
_cell.length_a   1.000
_cell.length_b   1.000
_cell.length_c   1.000
_cell.angle_alpha   90.00
_cell.angle_beta   90.00
_cell.angle_gamma   90.00
#
_symmetry.space_group_name_H-M   'P 1'
#
loop_
_entity.id
_entity.type
_entity.pdbx_description
1 polymer ?
#
loop_
_entity_poly.entity_id
_entity_poly.type
_entity_poly.pdbx_seq_one_letter_code
_entity_poly.pdbx_strand_id
1 'polypeptide(L)'
;GLSEYLEMKRSVFPRLYFLSDDELLEILSQGRNPLAVQPHLRKCFENIARLKFEEDLRITKMISGEGESVDLIPDMYPKGSVEVWLLQVESVMRNTVRMTLEAALGEIENKERTRWVQEW
;
A
#
# COMPACT_ATOMS: atom_id res chain seq x y z
N GLY A 1 -24.84 15.08 0.05
CA GLY A 1 -25.53 13.94 0.75
C GLY A 1 -24.54 12.82 1.06
N LEU A 2 -24.97 11.68 1.64
CA LEU A 2 -24.05 10.56 1.95
C LEU A 2 -23.37 10.02 0.67
N SER A 3 -24.14 9.81 -0.40
CA SER A 3 -23.61 9.37 -1.70
C SER A 3 -22.56 10.34 -2.26
N GLU A 4 -22.82 11.65 -2.23
CA GLU A 4 -21.87 12.68 -2.67
C GLU A 4 -20.59 12.69 -1.81
N TYR A 5 -20.71 12.43 -0.50
CA TYR A 5 -19.55 12.30 0.39
C TYR A 5 -18.70 11.08 0.02
N LEU A 6 -19.30 9.91 -0.23
CA LEU A 6 -18.57 8.72 -0.67
C LEU A 6 -17.90 8.94 -2.02
N GLU A 7 -18.58 9.61 -2.94
CA GLU A 7 -18.04 9.95 -4.26
C GLU A 7 -16.83 10.90 -4.16
N MET A 8 -16.89 11.89 -3.27
CA MET A 8 -15.74 12.75 -2.98
C MET A 8 -14.54 11.96 -2.44
N LYS A 9 -14.76 10.91 -1.64
CA LYS A 9 -13.67 10.04 -1.16
C LYS A 9 -13.08 9.18 -2.28
N ARG A 10 -13.93 8.62 -3.14
CA ARG A 10 -13.52 7.82 -4.31
C ARG A 10 -12.74 8.66 -5.33
N SER A 11 -13.10 9.92 -5.53
CA SER A 11 -12.39 10.79 -6.48
C SER A 11 -10.96 11.12 -6.03
N VAL A 12 -10.69 11.17 -4.72
CA VAL A 12 -9.33 11.37 -4.19
C VAL A 12 -8.48 10.10 -4.32
N PHE A 13 -9.06 8.93 -4.03
CA PHE A 13 -8.39 7.65 -4.18
C PHE A 13 -9.25 6.67 -5.01
N PRO A 14 -9.07 6.66 -6.35
CA PRO A 14 -9.93 5.89 -7.26
C PRO A 14 -10.00 4.38 -6.99
N ARG A 15 -9.02 3.79 -6.32
CA ARG A 15 -9.08 2.36 -5.94
C ARG A 15 -10.21 2.05 -4.93
N LEU A 16 -10.84 3.06 -4.32
CA LEU A 16 -12.04 2.88 -3.50
C LEU A 16 -13.30 2.58 -4.33
N TYR A 17 -13.28 2.74 -5.66
CA TYR A 17 -14.38 2.28 -6.52
C TYR A 17 -14.50 0.75 -6.53
N PHE A 18 -13.47 0.00 -6.12
CA PHE A 18 -13.52 -1.46 -5.98
C PHE A 18 -14.21 -1.93 -4.69
N LEU A 19 -14.58 -1.00 -3.80
CA LEU A 19 -15.30 -1.30 -2.56
C LEU A 19 -16.79 -0.97 -2.72
N SER A 20 -17.64 -1.81 -2.11
CA SER A 20 -19.06 -1.45 -1.95
C SER A 20 -19.21 -0.22 -1.04
N ASP A 21 -20.37 0.42 -1.07
CA ASP A 21 -20.66 1.55 -0.19
C ASP A 21 -20.54 1.16 1.30
N ASP A 22 -20.96 -0.06 1.68
CA ASP A 22 -20.86 -0.57 3.05
C ASP A 22 -19.40 -0.78 3.48
N GLU A 23 -18.56 -1.35 2.61
CA GLU A 23 -17.13 -1.56 2.87
C GLU A 23 -16.39 -0.23 3.00
N LEU A 24 -16.72 0.73 2.14
CA LEU A 24 -16.15 2.06 2.21
C LEU A 24 -16.59 2.77 3.50
N LEU A 25 -17.85 2.63 3.91
CA LEU A 25 -18.34 3.18 5.17
C LEU A 25 -17.68 2.54 6.39
N GLU A 26 -17.43 1.23 6.37
CA GLU A 26 -16.70 0.53 7.44
C GLU A 26 -15.32 1.17 7.66
N ILE A 27 -14.56 1.35 6.59
CA ILE A 27 -13.24 2.00 6.62
C ILE A 27 -13.33 3.45 7.12
N LEU A 28 -14.27 4.23 6.58
CA LEU A 28 -14.41 5.66 6.92
C LEU A 28 -14.94 5.88 8.34
N SER A 29 -15.80 4.99 8.85
CA SER A 29 -16.34 5.03 10.21
C SER A 29 -15.24 4.79 11.26
N GLN A 30 -14.23 3.99 10.90
CA GLN A 30 -13.05 3.72 11.71
C GLN A 30 -11.90 4.69 11.43
N GLY A 31 -12.17 5.96 11.09
CA GLY A 31 -11.15 6.93 10.68
C GLY A 31 -10.00 7.21 11.67
N ARG A 32 -10.07 6.68 12.91
CA ARG A 32 -8.98 6.71 13.91
C ARG A 32 -8.14 5.43 13.96
N ASN A 33 -8.63 4.34 13.39
CA ASN A 33 -7.98 3.03 13.38
C ASN A 33 -7.53 2.69 11.95
N PRO A 34 -6.28 2.99 11.56
CA PRO A 34 -5.79 2.69 10.21
C PRO A 34 -5.73 1.18 9.93
N LEU A 35 -5.77 0.31 10.96
CA LEU A 35 -5.78 -1.14 10.74
C LEU A 35 -7.10 -1.63 10.11
N ALA A 36 -8.17 -0.83 10.19
CA ALA A 36 -9.48 -1.16 9.63
C ALA A 36 -9.45 -1.35 8.09
N VAL A 37 -8.45 -0.79 7.39
CA VAL A 37 -8.34 -0.96 5.93
C VAL A 37 -7.89 -2.36 5.52
N GLN A 38 -7.22 -3.10 6.41
CA GLN A 38 -6.50 -4.32 6.07
C GLN A 38 -7.36 -5.38 5.36
N PRO A 39 -8.62 -5.64 5.78
CA PRO A 39 -9.48 -6.62 5.10
C PRO A 39 -9.84 -6.23 3.66
N HIS A 40 -9.80 -4.92 3.34
CA HIS A 40 -10.27 -4.38 2.06
C HIS A 40 -9.12 -4.11 1.07
N LEU A 41 -7.86 -4.11 1.53
CA LEU A 41 -6.69 -3.80 0.69
C LEU A 41 -6.60 -4.69 -0.55
N ARG A 42 -6.95 -5.98 -0.45
CA ARG A 42 -6.95 -6.93 -1.58
C ARG A 42 -7.86 -6.52 -2.75
N LYS A 43 -8.91 -5.73 -2.47
CA LYS A 43 -9.80 -5.19 -3.51
C LYS A 43 -9.24 -3.90 -4.12
N CYS A 44 -8.55 -3.08 -3.32
CA CYS A 44 -7.97 -1.82 -3.79
C CYS A 44 -6.64 -2.01 -4.53
N PHE A 45 -5.84 -3.01 -4.14
CA PHE A 45 -4.51 -3.26 -4.66
C PHE A 45 -4.39 -4.67 -5.22
N GLU A 46 -3.99 -4.76 -6.49
CA GLU A 46 -3.66 -6.02 -7.12
C GLU A 46 -2.41 -6.62 -6.47
N ASN A 47 -2.57 -7.84 -5.97
CA ASN A 47 -1.57 -8.61 -5.22
C ASN A 47 -0.89 -7.94 -4.00
N ILE A 48 -1.52 -6.94 -3.38
CA ILE A 48 -1.15 -6.51 -2.02
C ILE A 48 -2.24 -6.95 -1.05
N ALA A 49 -1.91 -7.91 -0.19
CA ALA A 49 -2.84 -8.43 0.79
C ALA A 49 -2.85 -7.60 2.08
N ARG A 50 -1.69 -7.12 2.52
CA ARG A 50 -1.53 -6.45 3.81
C ARG A 50 -0.42 -5.42 3.77
N LEU A 51 -0.53 -4.46 4.68
CA LEU A 51 0.58 -3.57 5.07
C LEU A 51 1.11 -3.99 6.44
N LYS A 52 2.42 -3.91 6.66
CA LYS A 52 3.00 -4.09 8.00
C LYS A 52 2.92 -2.76 8.75
N PHE A 53 2.14 -2.75 9.82
CA PHE A 53 2.13 -1.66 10.80
C PHE A 53 2.98 -2.06 12.00
N GLU A 54 3.83 -1.16 12.46
CA GLU A 54 4.56 -1.26 13.73
C GLU A 54 3.70 -0.75 14.90
N GLU A 55 4.22 -0.85 16.13
CA GLU A 55 3.51 -0.44 17.35
C GLU A 55 3.09 1.04 17.35
N ASP A 56 3.86 1.89 16.67
CA ASP A 56 3.63 3.32 16.49
C ASP A 56 2.78 3.66 15.26
N LEU A 57 2.18 2.65 14.61
CA LEU A 57 1.42 2.74 13.35
C LEU A 57 2.26 3.13 12.13
N ARG A 58 3.59 3.08 12.21
CA ARG A 58 4.44 3.23 11.03
C ARG A 58 4.22 2.06 10.08
N ILE A 59 4.08 2.37 8.80
CA ILE A 59 3.92 1.42 7.71
C ILE A 59 5.32 1.16 7.13
N THR A 60 5.80 -0.07 7.27
CA THR A 60 7.18 -0.46 6.94
C THR A 60 7.29 -1.45 5.80
N LYS A 61 6.24 -2.24 5.52
CA LYS A 61 6.27 -3.27 4.46
C LYS A 61 4.94 -3.36 3.72
N MET A 62 5.02 -3.75 2.46
CA MET A 62 3.88 -4.29 1.70
C MET A 62 4.01 -5.82 1.60
N ILE A 63 2.90 -6.53 1.77
CA ILE A 63 2.86 -8.00 1.83
C ILE A 63 1.88 -8.53 0.79
N SER A 64 2.32 -9.48 -0.03
CA SER A 64 1.52 -10.09 -1.11
C SER A 64 0.49 -11.12 -0.62
N GLY A 65 -0.36 -11.60 -1.53
CA GLY A 65 -1.30 -12.69 -1.25
C GLY A 65 -0.59 -14.01 -0.88
N GLU A 66 0.61 -14.20 -1.43
CA GLU A 66 1.46 -15.39 -1.27
C GLU A 66 2.36 -15.30 -0.02
N GLY A 67 2.40 -14.14 0.65
CA GLY A 67 3.19 -13.92 1.86
C GLY A 67 4.58 -13.35 1.61
N GLU A 68 4.90 -12.97 0.37
CA GLU A 68 6.12 -12.23 0.06
C GLU A 68 6.03 -10.82 0.66
N SER A 69 7.15 -10.27 1.12
CA SER A 69 7.19 -8.94 1.73
C SER A 69 8.28 -8.09 1.14
N VAL A 70 7.96 -6.84 0.84
CA VAL A 70 8.91 -5.82 0.38
C VAL A 70 8.90 -4.67 1.38
N ASP A 71 10.09 -4.28 1.85
CA ASP A 71 10.29 -3.13 2.73
C ASP A 71 10.02 -1.83 1.95
N LEU A 72 9.22 -0.93 2.52
CA LEU A 72 8.85 0.33 1.87
C LEU A 72 9.98 1.34 1.98
N ILE A 73 10.17 2.12 0.91
CA ILE A 73 11.19 3.15 0.83
C ILE A 73 10.55 4.48 0.36
N PRO A 74 10.40 5.48 1.24
CA PRO A 74 10.61 5.43 2.69
C PRO A 74 9.44 4.75 3.44
N ASP A 75 9.67 4.38 4.70
CA ASP A 75 8.59 4.16 5.66
C ASP A 75 7.65 5.38 5.72
N MET A 76 6.39 5.15 6.08
CA MET A 76 5.41 6.24 6.20
C MET A 76 4.44 6.05 7.37
N TYR A 77 3.70 7.11 7.70
CA TYR A 77 2.64 7.06 8.70
C TYR A 77 1.29 7.37 8.05
N PRO A 78 0.19 6.71 8.44
CA PRO A 78 -1.14 6.96 7.92
C PRO A 78 -1.71 8.28 8.48
N LYS A 79 -1.28 9.42 7.93
CA LYS A 79 -1.69 10.75 8.41
C LYS A 79 -2.82 11.34 7.59
N GLY A 80 -3.82 11.88 8.29
CA GLY A 80 -4.99 12.50 7.67
C GLY A 80 -6.08 11.49 7.32
N SER A 81 -6.95 11.87 6.38
CA SER A 81 -8.07 11.02 5.95
C SER A 81 -7.59 9.77 5.21
N VAL A 82 -8.41 8.70 5.25
CA VAL A 82 -8.03 7.39 4.71
C VAL A 82 -7.64 7.42 3.24
N GLU A 83 -8.41 8.10 2.42
CA GLU A 83 -8.15 8.28 0.98
C GLU A 83 -6.82 8.99 0.71
N VAL A 84 -6.40 9.92 1.59
CA VAL A 84 -5.18 10.70 1.40
C VAL A 84 -3.95 9.84 1.69
N TRP A 85 -3.93 9.14 2.81
CA TRP A 85 -2.76 8.32 3.14
C TRP A 85 -2.71 7.03 2.33
N LEU A 86 -3.84 6.48 1.86
CA LEU A 86 -3.83 5.37 0.89
C LEU A 86 -3.23 5.78 -0.46
N LEU A 87 -3.51 7.02 -0.91
CA LEU A 87 -2.85 7.58 -2.09
C LEU A 87 -1.33 7.72 -1.89
N GLN A 88 -0.90 8.10 -0.68
CA GLN A 88 0.52 8.14 -0.32
C GLN A 88 1.15 6.75 -0.31
N VAL A 89 0.46 5.73 0.23
CA VAL A 89 0.91 4.33 0.18
C VAL A 89 1.16 3.90 -1.26
N GLU A 90 0.25 4.19 -2.19
CA GLU A 90 0.45 3.88 -3.61
C GLU A 90 1.69 4.56 -4.20
N SER A 91 1.91 5.82 -3.85
CA SER A 91 3.11 6.56 -4.27
C SER A 91 4.39 5.91 -3.74
N VAL A 92 4.42 5.56 -2.45
CA VAL A 92 5.56 4.91 -1.79
C VAL A 92 5.80 3.52 -2.36
N MET A 93 4.77 2.73 -2.65
CA MET A 93 4.90 1.43 -3.31
C MET A 93 5.60 1.56 -4.67
N ARG A 94 5.14 2.49 -5.51
CA ARG A 94 5.74 2.74 -6.83
C ARG A 94 7.21 3.21 -6.71
N ASN A 95 7.49 4.06 -5.72
CA ASN A 95 8.84 4.53 -5.47
C ASN A 95 9.76 3.40 -4.99
N THR A 96 9.26 2.55 -4.09
CA THR A 96 9.97 1.38 -3.56
C THR A 96 10.41 0.48 -4.69
N VAL A 97 9.48 0.06 -5.56
CA VAL A 97 9.79 -0.80 -6.72
C VAL A 97 10.81 -0.14 -7.66
N ARG A 98 10.70 1.17 -7.91
CA ARG A 98 11.69 1.90 -8.72
C ARG A 98 13.08 1.83 -8.09
N MET A 99 13.20 2.13 -6.81
CA MET A 99 14.48 2.13 -6.09
C MET A 99 15.08 0.72 -6.01
N THR A 100 14.25 -0.30 -5.74
CA THR A 100 14.68 -1.71 -5.76
C THR A 100 15.22 -2.10 -7.13
N LEU A 101 14.53 -1.72 -8.21
CA LEU A 101 14.99 -1.99 -9.57
C LEU A 101 16.29 -1.29 -9.92
N GLU A 102 16.44 0.00 -9.57
CA GLU A 102 17.67 0.76 -9.78
C GLU A 102 18.86 0.13 -9.05
N ALA A 103 18.65 -0.29 -7.80
CA ALA A 103 19.69 -0.97 -7.03
C ALA A 103 20.05 -2.34 -7.62
N ALA A 104 19.05 -3.13 -8.04
CA ALA A 104 19.27 -4.41 -8.71
C ALA A 104 20.07 -4.25 -10.01
N LEU A 105 19.74 -3.25 -10.83
CA LEU A 105 20.46 -2.96 -12.08
C LEU A 105 21.90 -2.51 -11.83
N GLY A 106 22.17 -1.77 -10.74
CA GLY A 106 23.53 -1.35 -10.39
C GLY A 106 24.46 -2.52 -10.03
N GLU A 107 23.91 -3.67 -9.66
CA GLU A 107 24.69 -4.85 -9.26
C GLU A 107 24.76 -5.93 -10.36
N ILE A 108 23.99 -5.80 -11.43
CA ILE A 108 23.82 -6.88 -12.44
C ILE A 108 25.13 -7.27 -13.14
N GLU A 109 26.04 -6.31 -13.35
CA GLU A 109 27.35 -6.56 -13.98
C GLU A 109 28.39 -7.05 -12.97
N ASN A 110 28.16 -6.81 -11.68
CA ASN A 110 29.11 -7.08 -10.60
C ASN A 110 28.87 -8.43 -9.90
N LYS A 111 27.76 -9.11 -10.21
CA LYS A 111 27.36 -10.38 -9.60
C LYS A 111 27.11 -11.44 -10.67
N GLU A 112 27.41 -12.70 -10.33
CA GLU A 112 26.98 -13.82 -11.17
C GLU A 112 25.46 -13.83 -11.26
N ARG A 113 24.91 -14.00 -12.47
CA ARG A 113 23.47 -13.93 -12.72
C ARG A 113 22.63 -14.84 -11.81
N THR A 114 23.12 -16.05 -11.54
CA THR A 114 22.45 -17.03 -10.66
C THR A 114 22.35 -16.54 -9.22
N ARG A 115 23.37 -15.84 -8.74
CA ARG A 115 23.40 -15.25 -7.40
C ARG A 115 22.55 -13.98 -7.35
N TRP A 116 22.65 -13.15 -8.38
CA TRP A 116 21.89 -11.91 -8.50
C TRP A 116 20.37 -12.17 -8.43
N VAL A 117 19.85 -13.17 -9.14
CA VAL A 117 18.41 -13.50 -9.13
C VAL A 117 17.90 -14.11 -7.82
N GLN A 118 18.78 -14.55 -6.92
CA GLN A 118 18.39 -15.06 -5.60
C GLN A 118 18.38 -13.96 -4.53
N GLU A 119 19.17 -12.90 -4.73
CA GLU A 119 19.30 -11.78 -3.81
C GLU A 119 18.25 -10.67 -4.07
N TRP A 120 17.62 -10.67 -5.25
CA TRP A 120 16.64 -9.67 -5.70
C TRP A 120 15.28 -10.26 -6.05
#